data_AF-A0A355UGL8-F1
#
_entry.id   AF-A0A355UGL8-F1
#
_cell.length_a   1.000
_cell.length_b   1.000
_cell.length_c   1.000
_cell.angle_alpha   90.00
_cell.angle_beta   90.00
_cell.angle_gamma   90.00
#
_symmetry.space_group_name_H-M   'P 1'
#
loop_
_entity.id
_entity.type
_entity.pdbx_description
1 polymer ?
#
loop_
_entity_poly.entity_id
_entity_poly.type
_entity_poly.pdbx_seq_one_letter_code
_entity_poly.pdbx_strand_id
1 'polypeptide(L)'
;MKEALTNNGYKFVCSARVKSITSILGKIENKGVQFNEIYDIFAIRVVIDVPIEVEKVSCFSVYSIINSIYQEQKHDRLRDWISKPKSNGYEALHFT
;
A
#
# COMPACT_ATOMS: atom_id res chain seq x y z
N MET A 1 5.34 13.09 2.12
CA MET A 1 5.58 11.64 2.36
C MET A 1 7.07 11.31 2.47
N LYS A 2 7.87 11.40 1.39
CA LYS A 2 9.30 11.01 1.41
C LYS A 2 10.12 11.73 2.48
N GLU A 3 9.95 13.05 2.60
CA GLU A 3 10.60 13.86 3.62
C GLU A 3 10.21 13.42 5.04
N ALA A 4 8.91 13.21 5.29
CA ALA A 4 8.43 12.73 6.59
C ALA A 4 9.04 11.38 6.97
N LEU A 5 9.14 10.42 6.04
CA LEU A 5 9.79 9.13 6.31
C LEU A 5 11.29 9.28 6.59
N THR A 6 11.96 10.19 5.88
CA THR A 6 13.39 10.48 6.09
C THR A 6 13.62 11.11 7.47
N ASN A 7 12.77 12.07 7.87
CA ASN A 7 12.84 12.74 9.18
C ASN A 7 12.56 11.78 10.34
N ASN A 8 11.80 10.70 10.09
CA ASN A 8 11.58 9.63 11.06
C ASN A 8 12.66 8.52 11.02
N GLY A 9 13.73 8.70 10.24
CA GLY A 9 14.89 7.81 10.21
C GLY A 9 14.72 6.54 9.38
N TYR A 10 13.67 6.43 8.55
CA TYR A 10 13.47 5.24 7.71
C TYR A 10 14.39 5.26 6.49
N LYS A 11 15.06 4.13 6.24
CA LYS A 11 15.64 3.81 4.93
C LYS A 11 14.57 3.13 4.09
N PHE A 12 14.29 3.68 2.90
CA PHE A 12 13.22 3.17 2.06
C PHE A 12 13.46 3.42 0.57
N VAL A 13 12.83 2.59 -0.25
CA VAL A 13 12.70 2.77 -1.69
C VAL A 13 11.24 3.06 -2.02
N CYS A 14 11.03 4.12 -2.80
CA CYS A 14 9.70 4.54 -3.24
C CYS A 14 9.60 4.44 -4.75
N SER A 15 8.64 3.65 -5.24
CA SER A 15 8.40 3.45 -6.68
C SER A 15 6.93 3.66 -7.01
N ALA A 16 6.66 4.38 -8.10
CA ALA A 16 5.32 4.43 -8.67
C ALA A 16 5.01 3.11 -9.39
N ARG A 17 3.79 2.62 -9.22
CA ARG A 17 3.26 1.44 -9.88
C ARG A 17 2.00 1.83 -10.63
N VAL A 18 2.04 1.67 -11.94
CA VAL A 18 0.84 1.75 -12.79
C VAL A 18 0.32 0.33 -13.01
N LYS A 19 -1.00 0.18 -12.92
CA LYS A 19 -1.66 -1.11 -13.18
C LYS A 19 -1.63 -1.43 -14.68
N SER A 20 -1.38 -2.69 -15.05
CA SER A 20 -1.41 -3.09 -16.47
C SER A 20 -2.83 -3.03 -17.03
N ILE A 21 -2.95 -2.78 -18.34
CA ILE A 21 -4.23 -2.77 -19.06
C ILE A 21 -4.97 -4.10 -18.87
N THR A 22 -4.27 -5.23 -18.96
CA THR A 22 -4.83 -6.58 -18.73
C THR A 22 -5.44 -6.73 -17.35
N SER A 23 -4.80 -6.16 -16.32
CA SER A 23 -5.32 -6.19 -14.94
C SER A 23 -6.50 -5.25 -14.73
N ILE A 24 -6.62 -4.18 -15.53
CA ILE A 24 -7.76 -3.26 -15.52
C ILE A 24 -8.94 -3.93 -16.21
N LEU A 25 -8.76 -4.46 -17.43
CA LEU A 25 -9.78 -5.19 -18.18
C LEU A 25 -10.33 -6.37 -17.37
N GLY A 26 -9.45 -7.17 -16.77
CA GLY A 26 -9.87 -8.29 -15.93
C GLY A 26 -10.69 -7.86 -14.71
N LYS A 27 -10.61 -6.61 -14.24
CA LYS A 27 -11.52 -6.11 -13.19
C LYS A 27 -12.89 -5.75 -13.76
N ILE A 28 -12.92 -5.08 -14.90
CA ILE A 28 -14.17 -4.67 -15.56
C ILE A 28 -14.96 -5.92 -15.94
N GLU A 29 -14.31 -6.89 -16.57
CA GLU A 29 -14.95 -8.11 -17.08
C GLU A 29 -15.33 -9.09 -15.96
N ASN A 30 -14.40 -9.40 -15.03
CA ASN A 30 -14.66 -10.45 -14.04
C ASN A 30 -15.37 -9.97 -12.77
N LYS A 31 -15.31 -8.66 -12.47
CA LYS A 31 -15.93 -8.10 -11.26
C LYS A 31 -17.06 -7.12 -11.54
N GLY A 32 -17.32 -6.81 -12.82
CA GLY A 32 -18.40 -5.90 -13.23
C GLY A 32 -18.25 -4.47 -12.72
N VAL A 33 -17.04 -4.06 -12.30
CA VAL A 33 -16.79 -2.70 -11.81
C VAL A 33 -16.60 -1.74 -12.97
N GLN A 34 -17.19 -0.56 -12.87
CA GLN A 34 -17.00 0.48 -13.88
C GLN A 34 -15.57 1.04 -13.81
N PHE A 35 -15.05 1.53 -14.94
CA PHE A 35 -13.68 2.04 -15.00
C PHE A 35 -13.41 3.17 -14.00
N ASN A 36 -14.39 4.06 -13.77
CA ASN A 36 -14.32 5.16 -12.79
C ASN A 36 -14.27 4.68 -11.32
N GLU A 37 -14.67 3.44 -11.04
CA GLU A 37 -14.59 2.83 -9.70
C GLU A 37 -13.23 2.16 -9.44
N ILE A 38 -12.35 2.13 -10.44
CA ILE A 38 -11.01 1.55 -10.32
C ILE A 38 -10.05 2.63 -9.79
N TYR A 39 -10.01 2.78 -8.47
CA TYR A 39 -9.14 3.76 -7.82
C TYR A 39 -7.64 3.35 -7.81
N ASP A 40 -7.33 2.07 -8.01
CA ASP A 40 -5.96 1.52 -7.92
C ASP A 40 -5.21 1.49 -9.27
N ILE A 41 -5.56 2.39 -10.20
CA ILE A 41 -4.84 2.54 -11.48
C ILE A 41 -3.41 3.01 -11.23
N PHE A 42 -3.25 3.95 -10.31
CA PHE A 42 -1.96 4.44 -9.84
C PHE A 42 -1.78 4.11 -8.37
N ALA A 43 -0.63 3.56 -8.01
CA ALA A 43 -0.27 3.27 -6.63
C ALA A 43 1.19 3.62 -6.37
N ILE A 44 1.48 4.05 -5.15
CA ILE A 44 2.85 4.23 -4.68
C ILE A 44 3.22 3.01 -3.85
N ARG A 45 4.34 2.36 -4.18
CA ARG A 45 4.94 1.30 -3.38
C ARG A 45 6.07 1.89 -2.55
N VAL A 46 6.04 1.62 -1.26
CA VAL A 46 7.12 1.92 -0.31
C VAL A 46 7.65 0.59 0.19
N VAL A 47 8.95 0.37 0.01
CA VAL A 47 9.68 -0.79 0.56
C VAL A 47 10.66 -0.23 1.58
N ILE A 48 10.57 -0.71 2.81
CA ILE A 48 11.43 -0.28 3.92
C ILE A 48 12.54 -1.29 4.14
N ASP A 49 13.73 -0.79 4.49
CA ASP A 49 14.89 -1.59 4.82
C ASP A 49 15.11 -1.52 6.34
N VAL A 50 14.63 -2.55 7.04
CA VAL A 50 14.65 -2.66 8.50
C VAL A 50 14.92 -4.10 8.93
N PRO A 51 15.46 -4.34 10.14
CA PRO A 51 15.62 -5.70 10.66
C PRO A 51 14.31 -6.47 10.75
N ILE A 52 14.38 -7.80 10.52
CA ILE A 52 13.24 -8.71 10.46
C ILE A 52 12.38 -8.66 11.73
N GLU A 53 12.99 -8.41 12.88
CA GLU A 53 12.31 -8.36 14.18
C GLU A 53 11.35 -7.18 14.29
N VAL A 54 11.60 -6.10 13.53
CA VAL A 54 10.83 -4.86 13.57
C VAL A 54 10.09 -4.55 12.27
N GLU A 55 10.15 -5.43 11.26
CA GLU A 55 9.50 -5.22 9.95
C GLU A 55 8.01 -4.90 10.07
N LYS A 56 7.27 -5.69 10.87
CA LYS A 56 5.82 -5.53 11.02
C LYS A 56 5.48 -4.20 11.68
N VAL A 57 6.16 -3.88 12.79
CA VAL A 57 5.97 -2.63 13.53
C VAL A 57 6.32 -1.44 12.65
N SER A 58 7.41 -1.53 11.88
CA SER A 58 7.85 -0.49 10.96
C SER A 58 6.84 -0.25 9.84
N CYS A 59 6.22 -1.30 9.29
CA CYS A 59 5.15 -1.15 8.30
C CYS A 59 3.94 -0.37 8.85
N PHE A 60 3.50 -0.66 10.07
CA PHE A 60 2.39 0.07 10.70
C PHE A 60 2.76 1.50 11.09
N SER A 61 4.00 1.74 11.51
CA SER A 61 4.53 3.09 11.77
C SER A 61 4.53 3.94 10.49
N VAL A 62 5.06 3.40 9.39
CA VAL A 62 5.04 4.05 8.06
C VAL A 62 3.61 4.32 7.62
N TYR A 63 2.69 3.36 7.78
CA TYR A 63 1.27 3.57 7.51
C TYR A 63 0.71 4.77 8.31
N SER A 64 1.04 4.86 9.59
CA SER A 64 0.56 5.93 10.47
C SER A 64 1.11 7.30 10.06
N ILE A 65 2.39 7.39 9.68
CA ILE A 65 3.02 8.61 9.14
C ILE A 65 2.36 9.02 7.82
N ILE A 66 2.09 8.08 6.92
CA ILE A 66 1.47 8.41 5.64
C ILE A 66 0.02 8.86 5.86
N ASN A 67 -0.71 8.17 6.73
CA ASN A 67 -2.10 8.50 7.03
C ASN A 67 -2.25 9.90 7.65
N SER A 68 -1.31 10.32 8.51
CA SER A 68 -1.34 11.66 9.11
C SER A 68 -1.10 12.79 8.10
N ILE A 69 -0.38 12.52 7.00
CA ILE A 69 -0.12 13.49 5.93
C ILE A 69 -1.35 13.70 5.05
N TYR A 70 -2.07 12.61 4.73
CA TYR A 70 -3.18 12.66 3.77
C TYR A 70 -4.56 12.80 4.44
N GLN A 71 -4.63 12.90 5.77
CA GLN A 71 -5.74 13.29 6.66
C GLN A 71 -7.17 12.76 6.40
N GLU A 72 -7.41 11.87 5.43
CA GLU A 72 -8.77 11.54 4.99
C GLU A 72 -8.94 10.08 4.53
N GLN A 73 -8.02 9.17 4.88
CA GLN A 73 -8.26 7.77 4.53
C GLN A 73 -9.24 7.11 5.49
N LYS A 74 -10.42 6.79 4.95
CA LYS A 74 -11.40 5.92 5.61
C LYS A 74 -10.74 4.59 5.97
N HIS A 75 -10.70 4.25 7.26
CA HIS A 75 -10.12 3.02 7.80
C HIS A 75 -10.65 1.74 7.10
N ASP A 76 -11.88 1.82 6.59
CA ASP A 76 -12.62 0.80 5.86
C ASP A 76 -11.95 0.34 4.55
N ARG A 77 -10.88 1.01 4.09
CA ARG A 77 -10.11 0.61 2.90
C ARG A 77 -8.73 0.03 3.20
N LEU A 78 -8.35 -0.13 4.47
CA LEU A 78 -7.11 -0.80 4.85
C LEU A 78 -7.25 -2.31 4.65
N ARG A 79 -6.33 -2.89 3.87
CA ARG A 79 -6.14 -4.34 3.76
C ARG A 79 -4.81 -4.71 4.40
N ASP A 80 -4.90 -5.30 5.58
CA ASP A 80 -3.76 -5.79 6.34
C ASP A 80 -3.43 -7.23 5.96
N TRP A 81 -2.42 -7.40 5.11
CA TRP A 81 -1.84 -8.71 4.79
C TRP A 81 -0.57 -9.01 5.59
N ILE A 82 -0.19 -8.17 6.55
CA ILE A 82 0.96 -8.42 7.44
C ILE A 82 0.53 -9.26 8.65
N SER A 83 -0.64 -8.95 9.23
CA SER A 83 -1.22 -9.75 10.31
C SER A 83 -1.94 -10.99 9.77
N LYS A 84 -2.47 -10.91 8.55
CA LYS A 84 -3.22 -11.98 7.89
C LYS A 84 -2.62 -12.25 6.50
N PRO A 85 -1.46 -12.93 6.41
CA PRO A 85 -0.82 -13.23 5.13
C PRO A 85 -1.74 -14.03 4.22
N LYS A 86 -1.60 -13.83 2.92
CA LYS A 86 -2.31 -14.67 1.93
C LYS A 86 -1.72 -16.08 1.92
N SER A 87 -2.49 -17.05 1.42
CA SER A 87 -2.06 -18.45 1.27
C SER A 87 -0.80 -18.63 0.42
N ASN A 88 -0.48 -17.66 -0.45
CA ASN A 88 0.73 -17.66 -1.27
C ASN A 88 1.94 -16.96 -0.60
N GLY A 89 1.87 -16.65 0.71
CA GLY A 89 2.94 -15.98 1.45
C GLY A 89 3.03 -14.47 1.21
N TYR A 90 2.06 -13.87 0.51
CA TYR A 90 2.08 -12.44 0.24
C TYR A 90 1.74 -11.61 1.48
N GLU A 91 2.64 -10.68 1.83
CA GLU A 91 2.54 -9.76 2.95
C GLU A 91 2.72 -8.30 2.48
N ALA A 92 1.78 -7.43 2.87
CA ALA A 92 1.82 -5.98 2.62
C ALA A 92 0.64 -5.28 3.32
N LEU A 93 0.77 -3.97 3.56
CA LEU A 93 -0.38 -3.10 3.86
C LEU A 93 -0.83 -2.39 2.59
N HIS A 94 -2.11 -2.52 2.23
CA HIS A 94 -2.71 -1.75 1.14
C HIS A 94 -3.76 -0.80 1.69
N PHE A 95 -3.71 0.46 1.26
CA PHE A 95 -4.64 1.51 1.61
C PHE A 95 -4.72 2.49 0.40
N THR A 96 -5.81 3.23 0.28
CA THR A 96 -6.16 4.08 -0.87
C THR A 96 -6.66 5.42 -0.40
#